data_AF-A0A969CFC1-F1
#
_entry.id   AF-A0A969CFC1-F1
#
_cell.length_a   1.000
_cell.length_b   1.000
_cell.length_c   1.000
_cell.angle_alpha   90.00
_cell.angle_beta   90.00
_cell.angle_gamma   90.00
#
_symmetry.space_group_name_H-M   'P 1'
#
loop_
_entity.id
_entity.type
_entity.pdbx_description
1 polymer ?
#
loop_
_entity_poly.entity_id
_entity_poly.type
_entity_poly.pdbx_seq_one_letter_code
_entity_poly.pdbx_strand_id
1 'polypeptide(L)'
;MHVLSIPTWIIHVSSVIEWITAIWLIWIYSEVSRNPAWRWFALAMLPALVGAMCACTWHFFDNAPDLEWLVTLQASMTLFGNLTLCGAAALLWSQRAVNSRPDP
;
A
#
# COMPACT_ATOMS: atom_id res chain seq x y z
N MET A 1 8.94 -11.54 24.40
CA MET A 1 7.58 -12.08 24.22
C MET A 1 6.61 -11.00 24.70
N HIS A 2 6.24 -10.11 23.78
CA HIS A 2 5.21 -9.10 24.02
C HIS A 2 4.12 -9.35 22.99
N VAL A 3 3.07 -10.04 23.42
CA VAL A 3 1.88 -10.23 22.62
C VAL A 3 1.18 -8.88 22.47
N LEU A 4 0.78 -8.53 21.24
CA LEU A 4 -0.02 -7.34 21.01
C LEU A 4 -1.33 -7.45 21.79
N SER A 5 -1.76 -6.34 22.40
CA SER A 5 -3.07 -6.27 23.05
C SER A 5 -4.20 -6.47 22.04
N ILE A 6 -5.38 -6.93 22.49
CA ILE A 6 -6.56 -7.09 21.64
C ILE A 6 -6.90 -5.80 20.87
N PRO A 7 -6.92 -4.60 21.50
CA PRO A 7 -7.11 -3.35 20.76
C PRO A 7 -6.07 -3.11 19.66
N THR A 8 -4.80 -3.43 19.92
CA THR A 8 -3.73 -3.26 18.93
C THR A 8 -3.93 -4.21 17.73
N TRP A 9 -4.36 -5.44 17.97
CA TRP A 9 -4.70 -6.40 16.92
C TRP A 9 -5.85 -5.91 16.03
N ILE A 10 -6.89 -5.35 16.64
CA ILE A 10 -8.03 -4.79 15.89
C ILE A 10 -7.54 -3.73 14.90
N ILE A 11 -6.67 -2.82 15.32
CA ILE A 11 -6.11 -1.77 14.46
C ILE A 11 -5.31 -2.36 13.30
N HIS A 12 -4.49 -3.38 13.54
CA HIS A 12 -3.70 -4.01 12.47
C HIS A 12 -4.60 -4.65 11.41
N VAL A 13 -5.56 -5.46 11.85
CA VAL A 13 -6.47 -6.18 10.95
C VAL A 13 -7.38 -5.20 10.21
N SER A 14 -7.94 -4.19 10.90
CA SER A 14 -8.78 -3.18 10.25
C SER A 14 -7.99 -2.40 9.21
N SER A 15 -6.76 -1.97 9.52
CA SER A 15 -5.92 -1.22 8.58
C SER A 15 -5.58 -2.03 7.32
N VAL A 16 -5.30 -3.33 7.47
CA VAL A 16 -5.06 -4.23 6.32
C VAL A 16 -6.31 -4.34 5.44
N ILE A 17 -7.49 -4.55 6.04
CA ILE A 17 -8.76 -4.64 5.31
C ILE A 17 -9.08 -3.32 4.60
N GLU A 18 -8.93 -2.20 5.29
CA GLU A 18 -9.12 -0.86 4.74
C GLU A 18 -8.19 -0.61 3.56
N TRP A 19 -6.92 -1.00 3.66
CA TRP A 19 -5.95 -0.83 2.58
C TRP A 19 -6.27 -1.70 1.36
N ILE A 20 -6.66 -2.96 1.55
CA ILE A 20 -7.14 -3.84 0.47
C ILE A 20 -8.38 -3.23 -0.21
N THR A 21 -9.32 -2.73 0.59
CA THR A 21 -10.53 -2.09 0.09
C THR A 21 -10.19 -0.84 -0.72
N ALA A 22 -9.26 0.00 -0.26
CA ALA A 22 -8.79 1.18 -0.98
C ALA A 22 -8.15 0.81 -2.33
N ILE A 23 -7.27 -0.20 -2.35
CA ILE A 23 -6.66 -0.70 -3.60
C ILE A 23 -7.75 -1.13 -4.60
N TRP A 24 -8.73 -1.91 -4.12
CA TRP A 24 -9.82 -2.40 -4.95
C TRP A 24 -10.68 -1.25 -5.50
N LEU A 25 -11.04 -0.28 -4.66
CA LEU A 25 -11.82 0.89 -5.08
C LEU A 25 -11.07 1.76 -6.09
N ILE A 26 -9.76 1.99 -5.90
CA ILE A 26 -8.94 2.75 -6.86
C ILE A 26 -8.82 2.00 -8.19
N TRP A 27 -8.72 0.67 -8.15
CA TRP A 27 -8.75 -0.14 -9.36
C TRP A 27 -10.07 0.03 -10.11
N ILE A 28 -11.22 -0.10 -9.43
CA ILE A 28 -12.53 0.14 -10.04
C ILE A 28 -12.62 1.55 -10.62
N TYR A 29 -12.12 2.54 -9.87
CA TYR A 29 -12.10 3.92 -10.32
C TYR A 29 -11.30 4.10 -11.62
N SER A 30 -10.21 3.35 -11.81
CA SER A 30 -9.45 3.38 -13.07
C SER A 30 -10.27 2.94 -14.28
N GLU A 31 -11.15 1.95 -14.11
CA GLU A 31 -12.02 1.44 -15.17
C GLU A 31 -13.17 2.40 -15.45
N VAL A 32 -13.80 2.94 -14.40
CA VAL A 32 -14.91 3.90 -14.52
C VAL A 32 -14.45 5.22 -15.13
N SER A 33 -13.30 5.74 -14.71
CA SER A 33 -12.72 6.98 -15.24
C SER A 33 -12.03 6.81 -16.59
N ARG A 34 -11.85 5.57 -17.06
CA ARG A 34 -11.06 5.20 -18.26
C ARG A 34 -9.65 5.80 -18.25
N ASN A 35 -9.07 5.97 -17.07
CA ASN A 35 -7.71 6.47 -16.91
C ASN A 35 -6.82 5.36 -16.31
N PRO A 36 -5.97 4.72 -17.13
CA PRO A 36 -5.11 3.62 -16.67
C PRO A 36 -4.05 4.03 -15.66
N ALA A 37 -3.75 5.32 -15.46
CA ALA A 37 -2.82 5.75 -14.41
C ALA A 37 -3.33 5.42 -13.00
N TRP A 38 -4.65 5.42 -12.78
CA TRP A 38 -5.22 4.98 -11.50
C TRP A 38 -5.01 3.49 -11.26
N ARG A 39 -4.96 2.67 -12.32
CA ARG A 39 -4.63 1.24 -12.20
C ARG A 39 -3.18 1.05 -11.77
N TRP A 40 -2.26 1.84 -12.33
CA TRP A 40 -0.86 1.86 -11.87
C TRP A 40 -0.74 2.34 -10.43
N PHE A 41 -1.55 3.32 -10.02
CA PHE A 41 -1.60 3.77 -8.63
C PHE A 41 -2.07 2.67 -7.68
N ALA A 42 -3.13 1.93 -8.03
CA ALA A 42 -3.57 0.78 -7.23
C ALA A 42 -2.49 -0.30 -7.11
N LEU A 43 -1.76 -0.60 -8.20
CA LEU A 43 -0.64 -1.55 -8.16
C LEU A 43 0.54 -1.04 -7.31
N ALA A 44 0.83 0.25 -7.35
CA ALA A 44 1.88 0.88 -6.55
C ALA A 44 1.62 0.82 -5.04
N MET A 45 0.38 0.59 -4.61
CA MET A 45 0.03 0.40 -3.19
C MET A 45 0.35 -1.01 -2.65
N LEU A 46 0.60 -1.99 -3.53
CA LEU A 46 0.81 -3.39 -3.14
C LEU A 46 2.05 -3.63 -2.27
N PRO A 47 3.22 -3.00 -2.49
CA PRO A 47 4.36 -3.20 -1.61
C PRO A 47 4.04 -2.83 -0.14
N ALA A 48 3.31 -1.74 0.10
CA ALA A 48 2.89 -1.36 1.45
C ALA A 48 1.98 -2.42 2.10
N LEU A 49 1.10 -3.05 1.32
CA LEU A 49 0.29 -4.18 1.79
C LEU A 49 1.15 -5.37 2.20
N VAL A 50 2.14 -5.75 1.38
CA VAL A 50 3.09 -6.82 1.72
C VAL A 50 3.83 -6.50 3.01
N GLY A 51 4.26 -5.24 3.20
CA GLY A 51 4.87 -4.79 4.45
C GLY A 51 3.96 -4.98 5.66
N ALA A 52 2.70 -4.55 5.56
CA ALA A 52 1.70 -4.74 6.62
C ALA A 52 1.47 -6.22 6.95
N MET A 53 1.41 -7.09 5.94
CA MET A 53 1.28 -8.54 6.12
C MET A 53 2.51 -9.15 6.81
N CYS A 54 3.73 -8.68 6.51
CA CYS A 54 4.95 -9.11 7.20
C CYS A 54 4.89 -8.78 8.69
N ALA A 55 4.51 -7.54 9.04
CA ALA A 55 4.36 -7.11 10.42
C ALA A 55 3.30 -7.93 11.18
N CYS A 56 2.12 -8.12 10.57
CA CYS A 56 1.05 -8.93 11.16
C CYS A 56 1.49 -10.39 11.36
N THR A 57 2.23 -10.96 10.41
CA THR A 57 2.75 -12.34 10.50
C THR A 57 3.75 -12.45 11.65
N TRP A 58 4.70 -11.53 11.76
CA TRP A 58 5.69 -11.56 12.84
C TRP A 58 5.03 -11.44 14.23
N HIS A 59 4.03 -10.55 14.37
CA HIS A 59 3.26 -10.41 15.60
C HIS A 59 2.36 -11.61 15.89
N PHE A 60 1.82 -12.28 14.88
CA PHE A 60 1.04 -13.51 15.03
C PHE A 60 1.87 -14.61 15.70
N PHE A 61 3.16 -14.70 15.38
CA PHE A 61 4.10 -15.64 15.98
C PHE A 61 4.85 -15.07 17.20
N ASP A 62 4.21 -14.14 17.93
CA ASP A 62 4.74 -13.50 19.15
C ASP A 62 6.18 -12.97 19.03
N ASN A 63 6.49 -12.38 17.87
CA ASN A 63 7.80 -11.78 17.59
C ASN A 63 8.94 -12.80 17.66
N ALA A 64 8.71 -14.02 17.17
CA ALA A 64 9.72 -15.07 17.12
C ALA A 64 11.03 -14.56 16.46
N PRO A 65 12.21 -14.77 17.09
CA PRO A 65 13.50 -14.36 16.52
C PRO A 65 13.77 -14.98 15.14
N ASP A 66 13.35 -16.22 14.92
CA ASP A 66 13.50 -16.92 13.62
C ASP A 66 12.78 -16.21 12.46
N LEU A 67 11.83 -15.31 12.78
CA LEU A 67 11.05 -14.54 11.82
C LEU A 67 11.44 -13.06 11.78
N GLU A 68 12.51 -12.64 12.45
CA GLU A 68 12.96 -11.23 12.49
C GLU A 68 13.26 -10.66 11.09
N TRP A 69 13.64 -11.50 10.14
CA TRP A 69 13.82 -11.11 8.74
C TRP A 69 12.55 -10.49 8.11
N LEU A 70 11.35 -10.80 8.63
CA LEU A 70 10.09 -10.16 8.23
C LEU A 70 10.09 -8.66 8.54
N VAL A 71 10.80 -8.23 9.60
CA VAL A 71 10.94 -6.81 9.95
C VAL A 71 11.80 -6.10 8.90
N THR A 72 12.90 -6.71 8.47
CA THR A 72 13.73 -6.18 7.37
C THR A 72 12.96 -6.14 6.06
N LEU A 73 12.18 -7.18 5.77
CA LEU A 73 11.31 -7.20 4.59
C LEU A 73 10.23 -6.12 4.66
N GLN A 74 9.57 -5.94 5.81
CA GLN A 74 8.61 -4.87 6.06
C GLN A 74 9.24 -3.49 5.81
N ALA A 75 10.45 -3.24 6.34
CA ALA A 75 11.15 -1.98 6.16
C ALA A 75 11.49 -1.74 4.68
N SER A 76 11.94 -2.77 3.98
CA SER A 76 12.23 -2.73 2.54
C SER A 76 10.95 -2.43 1.73
N MET A 77 9.85 -3.12 2.03
CA MET A 77 8.55 -2.90 1.40
C MET A 77 7.98 -1.52 1.69
N THR A 78 8.25 -0.95 2.87
CA THR A 78 7.93 0.45 3.18
C THR A 78 8.68 1.41 2.25
N LEU A 79 9.99 1.22 2.07
CA LEU A 79 10.78 2.05 1.16
C LEU A 79 10.27 1.94 -0.28
N PHE A 80 10.13 0.71 -0.80
CA PHE A 80 9.63 0.48 -2.16
C PHE A 80 8.20 0.98 -2.35
N GLY A 81 7.32 0.79 -1.37
CA GLY A 81 5.95 1.29 -1.38
C GLY A 81 5.89 2.81 -1.50
N ASN A 82 6.70 3.53 -0.72
CA ASN A 82 6.76 4.99 -0.82
C ASN A 82 7.31 5.45 -2.17
N LEU A 83 8.36 4.80 -2.69
CA LEU A 83 8.93 5.14 -4.00
C LEU A 83 7.93 4.90 -5.14
N THR A 84 7.26 3.75 -5.15
CA THR A 84 6.26 3.40 -6.18
C THR A 84 5.03 4.30 -6.12
N LEU A 85 4.52 4.60 -4.92
CA LEU A 85 3.43 5.56 -4.74
C LEU A 85 3.81 6.98 -5.18
N CYS A 86 5.02 7.44 -4.83
CA CYS A 86 5.53 8.74 -5.27
C CYS A 86 5.60 8.81 -6.81
N GLY A 87 6.14 7.77 -7.46
CA GLY A 87 6.17 7.67 -8.91
C GLY A 87 4.78 7.67 -9.54
N ALA A 88 3.85 6.88 -9.00
CA ALA A 88 2.47 6.82 -9.50
C ALA A 88 1.73 8.16 -9.31
N ALA A 89 1.94 8.85 -8.19
CA ALA A 89 1.40 10.18 -7.95
C ALA A 89 1.97 11.22 -8.93
N ALA A 90 3.27 11.16 -9.23
CA ALA A 90 3.91 12.03 -10.22
C ALA A 90 3.34 11.80 -11.64
N LEU A 91 3.05 10.54 -12.00
CA LEU A 91 2.38 10.19 -13.26
C LEU A 91 0.96 10.75 -13.33
N LEU A 92 0.18 10.66 -12.26
CA LEU A 92 -1.16 11.27 -12.20
C LEU A 92 -1.10 12.80 -12.32
N TRP A 93 -0.11 13.43 -11.66
CA TRP A 93 0.10 14.86 -11.73
C TRP A 93 0.45 15.33 -13.15
N SER A 94 1.33 14.62 -13.84
CA SER A 94 1.73 14.99 -15.20
C SER A 94 0.58 14.91 -16.19
N GLN A 95 -0.33 13.93 -16.06
CA GLN A 95 -1.54 13.84 -16.88
C GLN A 95 -2.50 15.01 -16.66
N ARG A 96 -2.67 15.47 -15.42
CA ARG A 96 -3.47 16.67 -15.14
C ARG A 96 -2.91 17.89 -15.86
N ALA A 97 -1.59 18.10 -15.81
CA ALA A 97 -0.95 19.24 -16.44
C ALA A 97 -1.12 19.24 -17.97
N VAL A 98 -1.11 18.05 -18.61
CA VAL A 98 -1.39 17.91 -20.05
C VAL A 98 -2.83 18.30 -20.38
N ASN A 99 -3.80 17.78 -19.63
CA ASN A 99 -5.23 18.05 -19.87
C ASN A 99 -5.66 19.50 -19.57
N SER A 100 -4.80 20.31 -18.95
CA SER A 100 -5.09 21.70 -18.58
C SER A 100 -4.60 22.73 -19.61
N ARG A 101 -3.93 22.30 -20.68
CA ARG A 101 -3.45 23.20 -21.75
C ARG A 101 -4.58 23.48 -22.74
N PRO A 102 -4.87 24.75 -23.08
CA PRO A 102 -5.83 25.06 -24.15
C PRO A 102 -5.28 24.55 -25.50
N ASP A 103 -6.17 24.01 -26.33
CA ASP A 103 -5.84 23.58 -27.70
C ASP A 103 -5.28 24.77 -28.52
N PRO A 104 -4.32 24.53 -29.43
CA PRO A 104 -3.69 25.57 -30.24
C PRO A 104 -4.65 26.25 -31.23
#